data_AF-A0A0F2QJT0-F1
#
_entry.id   AF-A0A0F2QJT0-F1
#
_cell.length_a   1.000
_cell.length_b   1.000
_cell.length_c   1.000
_cell.angle_alpha   90.00
_cell.angle_beta   90.00
_cell.angle_gamma   90.00
#
_symmetry.space_group_name_H-M   'P 1'
#
loop_
_entity.id
_entity.type
_entity.pdbx_description
1 polymer ?
#
loop_
_entity_poly.entity_id
_entity_poly.type
_entity_poly.pdbx_seq_one_letter_code
_entity_poly.pdbx_strand_id
1 'polypeptide(L)'
;MIFLFGWHTWWGESGRPYRFKITLTRKGLPDDSGIYIFVRRRFVFFLQPLYIGKATNFRSRLIGHERWWEAWWKRGATERHVLIIKKPADRARIEEDLIRNYQPRMNDILVPRNGDDAPNNKRLRRWWKVKRWFRIPFLT
;
A
#
# COMPACT_ATOMS: atom_id res chain seq x y z
N MET A 1 12.00 -8.87 -20.14
CA MET A 1 11.57 -8.43 -18.78
C MET A 1 10.69 -9.54 -18.20
N ILE A 2 11.12 -10.19 -17.12
CA ILE A 2 10.33 -11.26 -16.49
C ILE A 2 9.21 -10.60 -15.68
N PHE A 3 7.98 -10.69 -16.18
CA PHE A 3 6.79 -10.23 -15.47
C PHE A 3 6.38 -11.32 -14.47
N LEU A 4 6.51 -11.04 -13.17
CA LEU A 4 6.02 -11.95 -12.12
C LEU A 4 4.51 -11.77 -11.99
N PHE A 5 3.75 -12.66 -12.64
CA PHE A 5 2.30 -12.73 -12.53
C PHE A 5 1.87 -13.53 -11.29
N GLY A 6 0.72 -13.18 -10.71
CA GLY A 6 0.11 -13.94 -9.61
C GLY A 6 -0.13 -13.06 -8.39
N TRP A 7 0.71 -13.24 -7.36
CA TRP A 7 0.48 -12.67 -6.03
C TRP A 7 1.75 -12.08 -5.44
N HIS A 8 1.61 -11.01 -4.66
CA HIS A 8 2.68 -10.45 -3.84
C HIS A 8 2.16 -10.20 -2.43
N THR A 9 2.98 -10.54 -1.42
CA THR A 9 2.64 -10.35 -0.02
C THR A 9 3.28 -9.07 0.50
N TRP A 10 2.43 -8.14 0.93
CA TRP A 10 2.84 -6.93 1.67
C TRP A 10 2.65 -7.17 3.16
N TRP A 11 3.55 -6.62 3.98
CA TRP A 11 3.55 -6.77 5.43
C TRP A 11 3.04 -5.50 6.10
N GLY A 12 2.10 -5.63 7.03
CA GLY A 12 1.65 -4.51 7.86
C GLY A 12 2.64 -4.19 8.99
N GLU A 13 2.47 -3.02 9.64
CA GLU A 13 3.27 -2.61 10.80
C GLU A 13 3.13 -3.63 11.95
N SER A 14 1.95 -4.22 12.06
CA SER A 14 1.64 -5.30 12.99
C SER A 14 2.43 -6.60 12.76
N GLY A 15 3.14 -6.72 11.64
CA GLY A 15 3.81 -7.95 11.20
C GLY A 15 2.87 -8.96 10.52
N ARG A 16 1.60 -8.59 10.26
CA ARG A 16 0.66 -9.45 9.54
C ARG A 16 0.94 -9.43 8.03
N PRO A 17 1.00 -10.60 7.36
CA PRO A 17 1.11 -10.67 5.92
C PRO A 17 -0.26 -10.48 5.23
N TYR A 18 -0.26 -9.73 4.15
CA TYR A 18 -1.42 -9.46 3.30
C TYR A 18 -1.09 -9.82 1.86
N ARG A 19 -1.79 -10.80 1.29
CA ARG A 19 -1.50 -11.34 -0.05
C ARG A 19 -2.35 -10.63 -1.11
N PHE A 20 -1.72 -9.81 -1.93
CA PHE A 20 -2.37 -9.05 -3.00
C PHE A 20 -2.21 -9.72 -4.36
N LYS A 21 -3.24 -9.62 -5.19
CA LYS A 21 -3.17 -9.99 -6.61
C LYS A 21 -2.50 -8.88 -7.40
N ILE A 22 -1.51 -9.23 -8.21
CA ILE A 22 -0.83 -8.27 -9.09
C ILE A 22 -1.67 -8.08 -10.36
N THR A 23 -1.99 -6.83 -10.68
CA THR A 23 -2.82 -6.43 -11.83
C THR A 23 -2.12 -5.33 -12.62
N LEU A 24 -1.79 -5.64 -13.87
CA LEU A 24 -1.15 -4.70 -14.79
C LEU A 24 -2.20 -3.94 -15.61
N THR A 25 -3.21 -4.65 -16.12
CA THR A 25 -4.20 -4.12 -17.05
C THR A 25 -5.55 -3.85 -16.39
N ARG A 26 -6.35 -2.96 -17.01
CA ARG A 26 -7.70 -2.62 -16.54
C ARG A 26 -8.64 -3.84 -16.46
N LYS A 27 -8.48 -4.80 -17.39
CA LYS A 27 -9.30 -6.03 -17.44
C LYS A 27 -9.07 -6.96 -16.24
N GLY A 28 -7.90 -6.86 -15.58
CA GLY A 28 -7.57 -7.69 -14.41
C GLY A 28 -8.17 -7.22 -13.09
N LEU A 29 -8.85 -6.06 -13.08
CA LEU A 29 -9.44 -5.48 -11.88
C LEU A 29 -10.77 -6.16 -11.53
N PRO A 30 -10.90 -6.75 -10.32
CA PRO A 30 -12.16 -7.32 -9.86
C PRO A 30 -13.19 -6.22 -9.60
N ASP A 31 -14.48 -6.53 -9.76
CA ASP A 31 -15.59 -5.62 -9.45
C ASP A 31 -15.99 -5.71 -7.97
N ASP A 32 -14.98 -5.59 -7.11
CA ASP A 32 -15.09 -5.81 -5.68
C ASP A 32 -14.59 -4.60 -4.89
N SER A 33 -14.78 -4.68 -3.58
CA SER A 33 -14.28 -3.73 -2.61
C SER A 33 -13.01 -4.26 -1.93
N GLY A 34 -12.11 -3.37 -1.50
CA GLY A 34 -10.87 -3.81 -0.88
C GLY A 34 -9.77 -2.75 -0.79
N ILE A 35 -8.54 -3.21 -0.71
CA ILE A 35 -7.32 -2.39 -0.64
C ILE A 35 -6.58 -2.48 -1.96
N TYR A 36 -6.03 -1.38 -2.42
CA TYR A 36 -5.14 -1.32 -3.58
C TYR A 36 -3.85 -0.60 -3.24
N ILE A 37 -2.79 -0.97 -3.96
CA ILE A 37 -1.47 -0.37 -3.85
C ILE A 37 -0.97 -0.05 -5.25
N PHE A 38 -0.55 1.19 -5.46
CA PHE A 38 0.21 1.60 -6.64
C PHE A 38 1.67 1.29 -6.41
N VAL A 39 2.26 0.53 -7.32
CA VAL A 39 3.60 0.01 -7.15
C VAL A 39 4.45 0.42 -8.35
N ARG A 40 5.65 0.90 -8.05
CA ARG A 40 6.72 1.05 -9.04
C ARG A 40 7.69 -0.10 -8.88
N ARG A 41 7.80 -0.95 -9.90
CA ARG A 41 8.83 -1.99 -9.99
C ARG A 41 10.07 -1.38 -10.63
N ARG A 42 11.17 -1.28 -9.88
CA ARG A 42 12.45 -0.76 -10.42
C ARG A 42 13.30 -1.87 -11.03
N PHE A 43 13.29 -3.05 -10.43
CA PHE A 43 13.99 -4.25 -10.89
C PHE A 43 13.22 -5.49 -10.40
N VAL A 44 13.50 -6.68 -10.93
CA VAL A 44 12.66 -7.90 -10.83
C VAL A 44 11.93 -8.06 -9.49
N PHE A 45 12.61 -7.90 -8.34
CA PHE A 45 12.00 -8.03 -7.00
C PHE A 45 11.89 -6.70 -6.21
N PHE A 46 12.45 -5.60 -6.72
CA PHE A 46 12.42 -4.30 -6.05
C PHE A 46 11.11 -3.57 -6.33
N LEU A 47 10.16 -3.76 -5.42
CA LEU A 47 8.84 -3.16 -5.45
C LEU A 47 8.77 -1.97 -4.49
N GLN A 48 8.40 -0.81 -5.03
CA GLN A 48 8.22 0.40 -4.25
C GLN A 48 6.73 0.76 -4.20
N PRO A 49 6.08 0.73 -3.02
CA PRO A 49 4.71 1.21 -2.87
C PRO A 49 4.71 2.75 -2.95
N LEU A 50 3.96 3.29 -3.91
CA LEU A 50 3.82 4.73 -4.12
C LEU A 50 2.60 5.30 -3.41
N TYR A 51 1.52 4.51 -3.37
CA TYR A 51 0.25 4.87 -2.78
C TYR A 51 -0.48 3.62 -2.29
N ILE A 52 -1.16 3.71 -1.15
CA ILE A 52 -2.01 2.65 -0.60
C ILE A 52 -3.38 3.25 -0.31
N GLY A 53 -4.45 2.57 -0.68
CA GLY A 53 -5.78 3.07 -0.36
C GLY A 53 -6.86 2.02 -0.36
N LYS A 54 -7.98 2.35 0.28
CA LYS A 54 -9.22 1.56 0.22
C LYS A 54 -10.16 2.01 -0.90
N ALA A 55 -10.91 1.05 -1.41
CA ALA A 55 -11.95 1.22 -2.42
C ALA A 55 -13.23 0.49 -1.98
N THR A 56 -14.38 1.14 -2.15
CA THR A 56 -15.70 0.48 -2.11
C THR A 56 -16.01 -0.24 -3.41
N ASN A 57 -15.41 0.20 -4.51
CA ASN A 57 -15.38 -0.52 -5.78
C ASN A 57 -14.05 -0.20 -6.48
N PHE A 58 -13.31 -1.23 -6.90
CA PHE A 58 -12.01 -1.07 -7.54
C PHE A 58 -12.11 -0.41 -8.92
N ARG A 59 -13.12 -0.72 -9.73
CA ARG A 59 -13.26 -0.12 -11.07
C ARG A 59 -13.45 1.39 -10.97
N SER A 60 -14.38 1.86 -10.13
CA SER A 60 -14.62 3.30 -9.97
C SER A 60 -13.38 4.03 -9.44
N ARG A 61 -12.67 3.42 -8.49
CA ARG A 61 -11.50 4.02 -7.83
C ARG A 61 -10.20 3.95 -8.65
N LEU A 62 -10.05 2.98 -9.55
CA LEU A 62 -8.80 2.75 -10.28
C LEU A 62 -8.85 3.12 -11.76
N ILE A 63 -10.04 3.25 -12.35
CA ILE A 63 -10.20 3.61 -13.77
C ILE A 63 -10.44 5.11 -13.95
N GLY A 64 -11.15 5.76 -13.02
CA GLY A 64 -11.58 7.16 -13.15
C GLY A 64 -10.91 8.16 -12.20
N HIS A 65 -9.88 7.77 -11.45
CA HIS A 65 -9.38 8.59 -10.34
C HIS A 65 -8.05 9.28 -10.65
N GLU A 66 -7.97 10.57 -10.35
CA GLU A 66 -6.80 11.44 -10.56
C GLU A 66 -5.48 10.86 -10.01
N ARG A 67 -5.56 10.11 -8.91
CA ARG A 67 -4.40 9.49 -8.24
C ARG A 67 -3.73 8.42 -9.10
N TRP A 68 -4.47 7.68 -9.93
CA TRP A 68 -3.87 6.71 -10.84
C TRP A 68 -3.09 7.41 -11.96
N TRP A 69 -3.68 8.45 -12.55
CA TRP A 69 -3.01 9.28 -13.55
C TRP A 69 -1.71 9.90 -12.98
N GLU A 70 -1.76 10.47 -11.78
CA GLU A 70 -0.57 11.03 -11.13
C GLU A 70 0.48 9.96 -10.81
N ALA A 71 0.06 8.82 -10.25
CA ALA A 71 0.97 7.73 -9.90
C ALA A 71 1.66 7.17 -11.16
N TRP A 72 0.92 6.96 -12.24
CA TRP A 72 1.42 6.44 -13.50
C TRP A 72 2.31 7.46 -14.23
N TRP A 73 1.79 8.66 -14.50
CA TRP A 73 2.46 9.64 -15.37
C TRP A 73 3.55 10.43 -14.66
N LYS A 74 3.36 10.79 -13.38
CA LYS A 74 4.34 11.61 -12.64
C LYS A 74 5.33 10.78 -11.81
N ARG A 75 4.92 9.60 -11.34
CA ARG A 75 5.73 8.81 -10.38
C ARG A 75 6.21 7.45 -10.91
N GLY A 76 5.76 7.06 -12.11
CA GLY A 76 6.18 5.84 -12.77
C GLY A 76 5.66 4.57 -12.10
N ALA A 77 4.42 4.58 -11.61
CA ALA A 77 3.74 3.36 -11.21
C ALA A 77 3.70 2.41 -12.42
N THR A 78 4.05 1.15 -12.20
CA THR A 78 4.07 0.12 -13.24
C THR A 78 2.97 -0.91 -13.01
N GLU A 79 2.52 -1.07 -11.76
CA GLU A 79 1.61 -2.15 -11.36
C GLU A 79 0.60 -1.70 -10.32
N ARG A 80 -0.51 -2.44 -10.23
CA ARG A 80 -1.52 -2.30 -9.18
C ARG A 80 -1.65 -3.61 -8.43
N HIS A 81 -1.48 -3.58 -7.13
CA HIS A 81 -1.70 -4.76 -6.29
C HIS A 81 -3.05 -4.58 -5.61
N VAL A 82 -3.94 -5.57 -5.71
CA VAL A 82 -5.31 -5.50 -5.15
C VAL A 82 -5.58 -6.64 -4.18
N LEU A 83 -6.26 -6.34 -3.08
CA LEU A 83 -6.70 -7.27 -2.06
C LEU A 83 -8.19 -7.04 -1.80
N ILE A 84 -9.02 -8.04 -2.09
CA ILE A 84 -10.47 -7.98 -1.88
C ILE A 84 -10.77 -8.11 -0.39
N ILE A 85 -11.50 -7.14 0.18
CA ILE A 85 -11.96 -7.13 1.57
C ILE A 85 -13.35 -6.52 1.62
N LYS A 86 -14.34 -7.35 1.99
CA LYS A 86 -15.76 -6.97 1.99
C LYS A 86 -16.11 -6.02 3.15
N LYS A 87 -15.56 -6.26 4.35
CA LYS A 87 -15.88 -5.51 5.56
C LYS A 87 -15.18 -4.14 5.59
N PRO A 88 -15.91 -3.01 5.72
CA PRO A 88 -15.31 -1.66 5.75
C PRO A 88 -14.33 -1.44 6.91
N ALA A 89 -14.64 -1.95 8.10
CA ALA A 89 -13.78 -1.83 9.28
C ALA A 89 -12.42 -2.53 9.07
N ASP A 90 -12.44 -3.72 8.47
CA ASP A 90 -11.20 -4.43 8.12
C ASP A 90 -10.40 -3.69 7.05
N ARG A 91 -11.07 -3.08 6.06
CA ARG A 91 -10.37 -2.23 5.08
C ARG A 91 -9.63 -1.08 5.76
N ALA A 92 -10.29 -0.35 6.65
CA ALA A 92 -9.67 0.78 7.34
C ALA A 92 -8.46 0.33 8.18
N ARG A 93 -8.60 -0.77 8.93
CA ARG A 93 -7.52 -1.32 9.75
C ARG A 93 -6.32 -1.78 8.90
N ILE A 94 -6.57 -2.47 7.78
CA ILE A 94 -5.50 -2.97 6.90
C ILE A 94 -4.81 -1.82 6.16
N GLU A 95 -5.57 -0.84 5.67
CA GLU A 95 -5.04 0.37 5.03
C GLU A 95 -4.07 1.10 5.98
N GLU A 96 -4.51 1.34 7.21
CA GLU A 96 -3.70 2.01 8.23
C GLU A 96 -2.43 1.21 8.57
N ASP A 97 -2.56 -0.10 8.80
CA ASP A 97 -1.44 -0.99 9.13
C ASP A 97 -0.36 -1.00 8.03
N LEU A 98 -0.79 -0.98 6.77
CA LEU A 98 0.12 -0.93 5.62
C LEU A 98 0.75 0.45 5.42
N ILE A 99 -0.03 1.54 5.54
CA ILE A 99 0.49 2.90 5.40
C ILE A 99 1.52 3.20 6.49
N ARG A 100 1.26 2.78 7.73
CA ARG A 100 2.20 2.96 8.84
C ARG A 100 3.52 2.22 8.60
N ASN A 101 3.49 1.05 7.95
CA ASN A 101 4.70 0.30 7.64
C ASN A 101 5.51 0.91 6.49
N TYR A 102 4.84 1.26 5.39
CA TYR A 102 5.50 1.64 4.13
C TYR A 102 5.66 3.14 3.93
N GLN A 103 4.89 3.95 4.65
CA GLN A 103 4.87 5.41 4.56
C GLN A 103 4.92 5.95 3.11
N PRO A 104 4.03 5.47 2.22
CA PRO A 104 4.09 5.79 0.80
C PRO A 104 3.99 7.30 0.55
N ARG A 105 4.82 7.81 -0.36
CA ARG A 105 4.96 9.26 -0.66
C ARG A 105 3.70 9.95 -1.18
N MET A 106 2.65 9.22 -1.55
CA MET A 106 1.37 9.80 -1.99
C MET A 106 0.31 9.77 -0.87
N ASN A 107 0.62 9.19 0.29
CA ASN A 107 -0.30 9.06 1.42
C ASN A 107 -0.09 10.13 2.48
N ASP A 108 0.27 11.36 2.07
CA ASP A 108 0.74 12.45 2.94
C ASP A 108 -0.18 12.76 4.16
N ILE A 109 -1.45 12.37 4.11
CA ILE A 109 -2.45 12.60 5.17
C ILE A 109 -2.38 11.54 6.29
N LEU A 110 -1.98 10.30 5.98
CA LEU A 110 -2.02 9.16 6.91
C LEU A 110 -0.63 8.71 7.38
N VAL A 111 0.42 9.41 6.96
CA VAL A 111 1.78 9.17 7.46
C VAL A 111 1.92 9.84 8.83
N PRO A 112 2.31 9.10 9.89
CA PRO A 112 2.55 9.66 11.22
C PRO A 112 3.51 10.86 11.18
N ARG A 113 3.07 12.03 11.64
CA ARG A 113 3.85 13.29 11.62
C ARG A 113 4.38 13.66 12.99
N ASN A 114 3.65 13.38 14.07
CA ASN A 114 3.99 13.80 15.42
C ASN A 114 3.90 12.63 16.41
N GLY A 115 4.06 12.91 17.71
CA GLY A 115 4.04 11.89 18.77
C GLY A 115 2.65 11.30 19.02
N ASP A 116 1.60 12.03 18.63
CA ASP A 116 0.20 11.65 18.84
C ASP A 116 -0.21 10.48 17.93
N ASP A 117 0.46 10.34 16.78
CA ASP A 117 0.29 9.23 15.85
C ASP A 117 1.02 7.93 16.29
N ALA A 118 1.71 7.95 17.44
CA ALA A 118 2.48 6.82 17.89
C ALA A 118 1.57 5.63 18.29
N PRO A 119 1.90 4.38 17.90
CA PRO A 119 1.13 3.22 18.30
C PRO A 119 0.93 3.15 19.81
N ASN A 120 -0.29 2.81 20.26
CA ASN A 120 -0.59 2.64 21.70
C ASN A 120 0.08 1.40 22.30
N ASN A 121 0.42 0.40 21.48
CA ASN A 121 1.15 -0.78 21.94
C ASN A 121 2.63 -0.44 22.21
N LYS A 122 3.11 -0.73 23.44
CA LYS A 122 4.48 -0.42 23.89
C LYS A 122 5.57 -1.00 22.97
N ARG A 123 5.39 -2.23 22.46
CA ARG A 123 6.38 -2.90 21.58
C ARG A 123 6.45 -2.22 20.22
N LEU A 124 5.30 -1.90 19.64
CA LEU A 124 5.22 -1.18 18.36
C LEU A 124 5.76 0.24 18.50
N ARG A 125 5.46 0.93 19.61
CA ARG A 125 5.97 2.27 19.89
C ARG A 125 7.50 2.33 19.96
N ARG A 126 8.15 1.33 20.56
CA ARG A 126 9.63 1.25 20.59
C ARG A 126 10.22 1.16 19.19
N TRP A 127 9.70 0.24 18.39
CA TRP A 127 10.13 0.08 17.00
C TRP A 127 9.81 1.30 16.13
N TRP A 128 8.64 1.91 16.32
CA TRP A 128 8.22 3.14 15.64
C TRP A 128 9.19 4.31 15.91
N LYS A 129 9.61 4.50 17.18
CA LYS A 129 10.61 5.52 17.55
C LYS A 129 11.96 5.26 16.89
N VAL A 130 12.44 4.01 16.90
CA VAL A 130 13.70 3.62 16.26
C VAL A 130 13.66 3.92 14.75
N LYS A 131 12.62 3.46 14.04
CA LYS A 131 12.45 3.71 12.59
C LYS A 131 12.46 5.20 12.24
N ARG A 132 11.72 5.99 13.01
CA ARG A 132 11.60 7.44 12.81
C ARG A 132 12.95 8.13 13.01
N TRP A 133 13.71 7.74 14.03
CA TRP A 133 15.04 8.29 14.30
C TRP A 133 16.00 8.04 13.13
N PHE A 134 15.99 6.85 12.55
CA PHE A 134 16.91 6.51 11.47
C PHE A 134 16.41 6.79 10.04
N ARG A 135 15.17 7.30 9.86
CA ARG A 135 14.51 7.48 8.53
C ARG A 135 14.65 6.23 7.62
N ILE A 136 14.67 5.03 8.19
CA ILE A 136 14.89 3.79 7.43
C ILE A 136 13.55 3.37 6.79
N PRO A 137 13.38 3.45 5.46
CA PRO A 137 12.30 2.71 4.79
C PRO A 137 12.61 1.22 4.91
N PHE A 138 11.61 0.39 5.20
CA PHE A 138 11.79 -1.07 5.20
C PHE A 138 12.24 -1.53 3.81
N LEU A 139 13.52 -1.90 3.70
CA LEU A 139 13.97 -2.88 2.72
C LEU A 139 13.77 -4.25 3.36
N THR A 140 12.74 -4.95 2.92
CA THR A 140 12.62 -6.41 2.99
C THR A 140 12.47 -6.92 1.58
#